data_AF-A0A368TKK5-F1
#
_entry.id   AF-A0A368TKK5-F1
#
_cell.length_a   1.000
_cell.length_b   1.000
_cell.length_c   1.000
_cell.angle_alpha   90.00
_cell.angle_beta   90.00
_cell.angle_gamma   90.00
#
_symmetry.space_group_name_H-M   'P 1'
#
loop_
_entity.id
_entity.type
_entity.pdbx_description
1 polymer ?
#
loop_
_entity_poly.entity_id
_entity_poly.type
_entity_poly.pdbx_seq_one_letter_code
_entity_poly.pdbx_strand_id
1 'polypeptide(L)'
;YGAPIETPNLDALAENGLRYNNMHTTALCSPSRTCILTGRNHHSNNMASITEGSTGYPGYNGNIPFENGFLSEMLQQHGYNTYAIGKWHLTPAEQISAAGPYDRWPLGRGFERYFGFLGGDTNQYYPELVYDNHTIEPEKIPEEGYHVTEDLGG
;
A
#
# COMPACT_ATOMS: atom_id res chain seq x y z
N TYR A 1 -17.57 -8.14 -16.59
CA TYR A 1 -18.66 -7.22 -16.98
C TYR A 1 -19.97 -7.76 -16.43
N GLY A 2 -20.97 -6.91 -16.24
CA GLY A 2 -22.28 -7.33 -15.68
C GLY A 2 -22.47 -7.06 -14.20
N ALA A 3 -21.64 -6.18 -13.60
CA ALA A 3 -21.96 -5.59 -12.30
C ALA A 3 -23.01 -4.49 -12.49
N PRO A 4 -23.90 -4.24 -11.49
CA PRO A 4 -24.87 -3.16 -11.55
C PRO A 4 -24.27 -1.77 -11.25
N ILE A 5 -22.99 -1.72 -10.87
CA ILE A 5 -22.28 -0.48 -10.55
C ILE A 5 -21.77 0.14 -11.84
N GLU A 6 -22.08 1.41 -12.06
CA GLU A 6 -21.56 2.18 -13.19
C GLU A 6 -20.10 2.56 -12.93
N THR A 7 -19.20 2.16 -13.83
CA THR A 7 -17.75 2.42 -13.72
C THR A 7 -17.18 3.09 -14.98
N PRO A 8 -17.74 4.22 -15.43
CA PRO A 8 -17.48 4.78 -16.77
C PRO A 8 -16.00 5.03 -17.05
N ASN A 9 -15.23 5.49 -16.05
CA ASN A 9 -13.78 5.72 -16.20
C ASN A 9 -12.98 4.42 -16.38
N LEU A 10 -13.35 3.35 -15.65
CA LEU A 10 -12.69 2.04 -15.78
C LEU A 10 -13.11 1.35 -17.09
N ASP A 11 -14.37 1.48 -17.49
CA ASP A 11 -14.89 0.93 -18.74
C ASP A 11 -14.17 1.57 -19.93
N ALA A 12 -14.02 2.90 -19.93
CA ALA A 12 -13.26 3.63 -20.94
C ALA A 12 -11.79 3.20 -21.01
N LEU A 13 -11.10 3.03 -19.88
CA LEU A 13 -9.73 2.51 -19.85
C LEU A 13 -9.65 1.11 -20.45
N ALA A 14 -10.62 0.26 -20.11
CA ALA A 14 -10.65 -1.11 -20.54
C ALA A 14 -11.02 -1.24 -22.04
N GLU A 15 -11.84 -0.35 -22.60
CA GLU A 15 -12.17 -0.29 -24.03
C GLU A 15 -10.98 0.16 -24.89
N ASN A 16 -10.14 1.05 -24.36
CA ASN A 16 -8.99 1.61 -25.06
C ASN A 16 -7.66 0.89 -24.73
N GLY A 17 -7.70 -0.23 -24.01
CA GLY A 17 -6.52 -0.92 -23.49
C GLY A 17 -6.60 -2.44 -23.58
N LEU A 18 -5.85 -3.13 -22.73
CA LEU A 18 -5.87 -4.58 -22.62
C LEU A 18 -6.71 -5.01 -21.42
N ARG A 19 -7.46 -6.10 -21.61
CA ARG A 19 -8.26 -6.74 -20.56
C ARG A 19 -7.72 -8.14 -20.30
N TYR A 20 -7.39 -8.43 -19.05
CA TYR A 20 -6.93 -9.76 -18.63
C TYR A 20 -8.09 -10.52 -18.02
N ASN A 21 -8.53 -11.60 -18.65
CA ASN A 21 -9.59 -12.48 -18.13
C ASN A 21 -9.06 -13.60 -17.21
N ASN A 22 -7.75 -13.69 -17.03
CA ASN A 22 -7.08 -14.66 -16.17
C ASN A 22 -5.92 -14.01 -15.39
N MET A 23 -6.25 -12.98 -14.61
CA MET A 23 -5.32 -12.32 -13.68
C MET A 23 -5.57 -12.86 -12.27
N HIS A 24 -4.49 -13.21 -11.56
CA HIS A 24 -4.58 -13.76 -10.21
C HIS A 24 -3.82 -12.90 -9.20
N THR A 25 -4.41 -12.76 -8.03
CA THR A 25 -3.77 -12.22 -6.82
C THR A 25 -3.65 -13.35 -5.79
N THR A 26 -3.06 -13.05 -4.63
CA THR A 26 -3.23 -13.95 -3.47
C THR A 26 -4.61 -13.70 -2.83
N ALA A 27 -4.94 -14.45 -1.78
CA ALA A 27 -6.20 -14.30 -1.07
C ALA A 27 -6.26 -13.07 -0.13
N LEU A 28 -5.14 -12.40 0.13
CA LEU A 28 -5.03 -11.34 1.13
C LEU A 28 -4.27 -10.12 0.60
N CYS A 29 -4.52 -8.97 1.21
CA CYS A 29 -3.99 -7.67 0.78
C CYS A 29 -2.47 -7.55 0.92
N SER A 30 -1.87 -7.67 2.11
CA SER A 30 -0.40 -7.58 2.26
C SER A 30 0.34 -8.59 1.38
N PRO A 31 -0.02 -9.89 1.37
CA PRO A 31 0.64 -10.86 0.50
C PRO A 31 0.56 -10.46 -0.99
N SER A 32 -0.61 -10.04 -1.49
CA SER A 32 -0.74 -9.57 -2.88
C SER A 32 0.12 -8.35 -3.19
N ARG A 33 0.14 -7.36 -2.29
CA ARG A 33 0.93 -6.13 -2.42
C ARG A 33 2.43 -6.43 -2.46
N THR A 34 2.92 -7.36 -1.65
CA THR A 34 4.33 -7.76 -1.71
C THR A 34 4.68 -8.41 -3.05
N CYS A 35 3.80 -9.26 -3.59
CA CYS A 35 4.02 -9.86 -4.91
C CYS A 35 4.12 -8.79 -6.00
N ILE A 36 3.25 -7.78 -5.97
CA ILE A 36 3.25 -6.67 -6.93
C ILE A 36 4.57 -5.89 -6.86
N LEU A 37 5.00 -5.50 -5.64
CA LEU A 37 6.17 -4.63 -5.50
C LEU A 37 7.50 -5.37 -5.64
N THR A 38 7.57 -6.67 -5.37
CA THR A 38 8.85 -7.42 -5.42
C THR A 38 8.97 -8.36 -6.61
N GLY A 39 7.86 -8.68 -7.29
CA GLY A 39 7.80 -9.73 -8.30
C GLY A 39 8.02 -11.15 -7.75
N ARG A 40 7.95 -11.35 -6.43
CA ARG A 40 8.26 -12.63 -5.75
C ARG A 40 7.04 -13.22 -5.07
N ASN A 41 7.07 -14.53 -4.84
CA ASN A 41 6.05 -15.19 -4.04
C ASN A 41 6.03 -14.62 -2.61
N HIS A 42 4.83 -14.39 -2.08
CA HIS A 42 4.63 -13.77 -0.78
C HIS A 42 5.26 -14.54 0.39
N HIS A 43 5.39 -15.88 0.33
CA HIS A 43 6.11 -16.64 1.35
C HIS A 43 7.61 -16.32 1.37
N SER A 44 8.21 -16.06 0.21
CA SER A 44 9.62 -15.62 0.12
C SER A 44 9.83 -14.19 0.63
N ASN A 45 8.74 -13.43 0.78
CA ASN A 45 8.72 -12.08 1.37
C ASN A 45 8.33 -12.09 2.86
N ASN A 46 8.30 -13.26 3.50
CA ASN A 46 7.80 -13.44 4.87
C ASN A 46 6.35 -12.94 5.10
N MET A 47 5.55 -12.87 4.02
CA MET A 47 4.20 -12.32 4.02
C MET A 47 3.18 -13.41 3.72
N ALA A 48 3.09 -14.41 4.58
CA ALA A 48 2.09 -15.48 4.48
C ALA A 48 0.68 -15.07 4.95
N SER A 49 0.56 -13.95 5.66
CA SER A 49 -0.70 -13.31 6.07
C SER A 49 -0.60 -11.79 5.94
N ILE A 50 -1.65 -11.09 6.37
CA ILE A 50 -1.57 -9.65 6.62
C ILE A 50 -0.59 -9.34 7.77
N THR A 51 -0.06 -8.12 7.81
CA THR A 51 0.95 -7.70 8.79
C THR A 51 0.52 -7.90 10.24
N GLU A 52 -0.78 -7.73 10.53
CA GLU A 52 -1.38 -7.92 11.86
C GLU A 52 -1.45 -9.40 12.28
N GLY A 53 -1.43 -10.32 11.31
CA GLY A 53 -1.39 -11.75 11.56
C GLY A 53 0.03 -12.31 11.69
N SER A 54 1.06 -11.46 11.59
CA SER A 54 2.44 -11.92 11.57
C SER A 54 2.82 -12.69 12.84
N THR A 55 3.70 -13.67 12.69
CA THR A 55 4.27 -14.45 13.81
C THR A 55 5.80 -14.38 13.75
N GLY A 56 6.50 -14.62 14.85
CA GLY A 56 7.98 -14.58 14.86
C GLY A 56 8.69 -15.64 14.00
N TYR A 57 7.94 -16.50 13.29
CA TYR A 57 8.50 -17.61 12.51
C TYR A 57 8.86 -17.20 11.06
N PRO A 58 9.90 -17.82 10.47
CA PRO A 58 10.27 -17.58 9.07
C PRO A 58 9.08 -17.78 8.11
N GLY A 59 8.96 -16.94 7.09
CA GLY A 59 7.85 -16.98 6.14
C GLY A 59 6.57 -16.28 6.60
N TYR A 60 6.46 -15.89 7.88
CA TYR A 60 5.23 -15.33 8.47
C TYR A 60 5.46 -14.09 9.33
N ASN A 61 6.68 -13.54 9.37
CA ASN A 61 7.04 -12.47 10.30
C ASN A 61 6.78 -11.05 9.80
N GLY A 62 6.19 -10.88 8.61
CA GLY A 62 5.85 -9.57 8.04
C GLY A 62 7.05 -8.72 7.62
N ASN A 63 8.28 -9.16 7.91
CA ASN A 63 9.51 -8.44 7.62
C ASN A 63 10.03 -8.86 6.25
N ILE A 64 9.65 -8.11 5.21
CA ILE A 64 10.11 -8.36 3.84
C ILE A 64 11.64 -8.19 3.78
N PRO A 65 12.42 -9.20 3.37
CA PRO A 65 13.88 -9.07 3.33
C PRO A 65 14.33 -7.93 2.41
N PHE A 66 15.35 -7.17 2.79
CA PHE A 66 15.82 -6.02 1.99
C PHE A 66 16.43 -6.47 0.65
N GLU A 67 16.99 -7.68 0.59
CA GLU A 67 17.45 -8.30 -0.65
C GLU A 67 16.31 -8.60 -1.64
N ASN A 68 15.06 -8.66 -1.17
CA ASN A 68 13.89 -8.68 -2.03
C ASN A 68 13.50 -7.24 -2.35
N GLY A 69 14.27 -6.62 -3.24
CA GLY A 69 14.12 -5.23 -3.62
C GLY A 69 12.72 -4.92 -4.19
N PHE A 70 12.23 -3.72 -3.91
CA PHE A 70 10.97 -3.22 -4.45
C PHE A 70 11.18 -2.62 -5.84
N LEU A 71 10.12 -2.66 -6.65
CA LEU A 71 10.06 -2.01 -7.94
C LEU A 71 10.42 -0.52 -7.83
N SER A 72 9.99 0.15 -6.78
CA SER A 72 10.34 1.54 -6.45
C SER A 72 11.85 1.75 -6.31
N GLU A 73 12.55 0.87 -5.57
CA GLU A 73 14.02 0.93 -5.40
C GLU A 73 14.74 0.75 -6.74
N MET A 74 14.22 -0.12 -7.61
CA MET A 74 14.78 -0.32 -8.96
C MET A 74 14.51 0.88 -9.87
N LEU A 75 13.29 1.42 -9.86
CA LEU A 75 12.90 2.56 -10.69
C LEU A 75 13.66 3.84 -10.32
N GLN A 76 13.87 4.09 -9.02
CA GLN A 76 14.62 5.25 -8.54
C GLN A 76 16.06 5.26 -9.09
N GLN A 77 16.73 4.09 -9.13
CA GLN A 77 18.08 3.96 -9.72
C GLN A 77 18.12 4.30 -11.21
N HIS A 78 16.97 4.27 -11.89
CA HIS A 78 16.83 4.59 -13.32
C HIS A 78 16.25 5.99 -13.57
N GLY A 79 16.24 6.86 -12.55
CA GLY A 79 15.86 8.27 -12.69
C GLY A 79 14.36 8.53 -12.72
N TYR A 80 13.54 7.56 -12.29
CA TYR A 80 12.12 7.77 -12.07
C TYR A 80 11.89 8.44 -10.71
N ASN A 81 10.96 9.40 -10.67
CA ASN A 81 10.45 9.86 -9.40
C ASN A 81 9.39 8.89 -8.87
N THR A 82 9.45 8.50 -7.60
CA THR A 82 8.62 7.44 -7.03
C THR A 82 7.69 7.95 -5.94
N TYR A 83 6.38 7.81 -6.16
CA TYR A 83 5.33 8.26 -5.24
C TYR A 83 4.39 7.09 -4.93
N ALA A 84 4.01 6.95 -3.65
CA ALA A 84 2.96 6.03 -3.22
C ALA A 84 1.82 6.81 -2.57
N ILE A 85 0.56 6.49 -2.94
CA ILE A 85 -0.62 7.14 -2.40
C ILE A 85 -1.63 6.09 -1.91
N GLY A 86 -2.22 6.31 -0.74
CA GLY A 86 -3.25 5.48 -0.13
C GLY A 86 -2.70 4.37 0.78
N LYS A 87 -3.40 3.23 0.77
CA LYS A 87 -3.10 2.09 1.65
C LYS A 87 -1.71 1.51 1.38
N TRP A 88 -0.85 1.43 2.39
CA TRP A 88 0.44 0.75 2.30
C TRP A 88 0.34 -0.75 2.65
N HIS A 89 0.10 -1.06 3.92
CA HIS A 89 -0.12 -2.39 4.49
C HIS A 89 1.02 -3.41 4.32
N LEU A 90 2.27 -2.91 4.31
CA LEU A 90 3.48 -3.74 4.22
C LEU A 90 4.49 -3.50 5.36
N THR A 91 4.27 -2.46 6.18
CA THR A 91 5.05 -2.23 7.39
C THR A 91 4.58 -3.20 8.48
N PRO A 92 5.48 -3.93 9.16
CA PRO A 92 5.11 -4.72 10.34
C PRO A 92 4.38 -3.84 11.36
N ALA A 93 3.25 -4.31 11.88
CA ALA A 93 2.33 -3.49 12.68
C ALA A 93 3.03 -2.90 13.93
N GLU A 94 3.92 -3.67 14.54
CA GLU A 94 4.72 -3.26 15.70
C GLU A 94 5.77 -2.18 15.40
N GLN A 95 6.02 -1.88 14.13
CA GLN A 95 6.96 -0.85 13.66
C GLN A 95 6.25 0.39 13.13
N ILE A 96 4.91 0.42 13.18
CA ILE A 96 4.11 1.60 12.87
C ILE A 96 4.06 2.48 14.13
N SER A 97 5.11 3.27 14.34
CA SER A 97 5.17 4.23 15.43
C SER A 97 5.84 5.54 15.00
N ALA A 98 5.50 6.63 15.68
CA ALA A 98 6.14 7.93 15.49
C ALA A 98 7.62 7.94 15.95
N ALA A 99 8.13 6.88 16.58
CA ALA A 99 9.54 6.74 16.94
C ALA A 99 10.34 5.88 15.93
N GLY A 100 9.66 5.32 14.92
CA GLY A 100 10.24 4.37 13.99
C GLY A 100 10.30 2.94 14.54
N PRO A 101 11.11 2.05 13.92
CA PRO A 101 12.00 2.34 12.79
C PRO A 101 11.23 2.65 11.49
N TYR A 102 11.84 3.44 10.60
CA TYR A 102 11.22 3.89 9.33
C TYR A 102 11.78 3.18 8.08
N ASP A 103 12.72 2.26 8.26
CA ASP A 103 13.38 1.52 7.18
C ASP A 103 12.40 0.61 6.40
N ARG A 104 11.29 0.20 7.02
CA ARG A 104 10.22 -0.59 6.39
C ARG A 104 8.99 0.20 6.00
N TRP A 105 9.02 1.51 6.20
CA TRP A 105 7.99 2.43 5.70
C TRP A 105 8.21 2.69 4.20
N PRO A 106 7.24 3.29 3.49
CA PRO A 106 7.37 3.55 2.05
C PRO A 106 8.69 4.23 1.66
N LEU A 107 9.12 5.25 2.43
CA LEU A 107 10.35 5.99 2.15
C LEU A 107 11.62 5.16 2.40
N GLY A 108 11.58 4.19 3.31
CA GLY A 108 12.65 3.21 3.50
C GLY A 108 12.72 2.15 2.40
N ARG A 109 11.72 2.11 1.49
CA ARG A 109 11.57 1.12 0.42
C ARG A 109 11.48 1.76 -0.96
N GLY A 110 12.27 2.81 -1.18
CA GLY A 110 12.52 3.40 -2.50
C GLY A 110 11.41 4.30 -3.05
N PHE A 111 10.37 4.61 -2.27
CA PHE A 111 9.47 5.72 -2.60
C PHE A 111 10.08 7.02 -2.09
N GLU A 112 10.11 8.06 -2.91
CA GLU A 112 10.59 9.38 -2.49
C GLU A 112 9.53 10.15 -1.71
N ARG A 113 8.26 9.85 -1.97
CA ARG A 113 7.11 10.47 -1.30
C ARG A 113 6.01 9.47 -1.00
N TYR A 114 5.33 9.71 0.11
CA TYR A 114 4.16 8.91 0.51
C TYR A 114 3.05 9.78 1.09
N PHE A 115 1.82 9.44 0.74
CA PHE A 115 0.65 10.01 1.39
C PHE A 115 -0.46 8.98 1.53
N GLY A 116 -0.91 8.67 2.75
CA GLY A 116 -1.98 7.71 2.96
C GLY A 116 -1.98 7.15 4.37
N PHE A 117 -2.22 5.85 4.52
CA PHE A 117 -2.24 5.17 5.82
C PHE A 117 -1.48 3.84 5.77
N LEU A 118 -0.72 3.57 6.83
CA LEU A 118 0.22 2.44 6.85
C LEU A 118 -0.46 1.08 7.07
N GLY A 119 -1.57 1.07 7.80
CA GLY A 119 -2.28 -0.15 8.22
C GLY A 119 -3.12 -0.83 7.14
N GLY A 120 -3.82 -1.88 7.57
CA GLY A 120 -4.74 -2.66 6.74
C GLY A 120 -6.02 -1.94 6.33
N ASP A 121 -6.41 -0.93 7.06
CA ASP A 121 -7.62 -0.17 6.82
C ASP A 121 -7.49 1.16 7.56
N THR A 122 -8.43 2.06 7.27
CA THR A 122 -8.52 3.34 7.95
C THR A 122 -9.98 3.76 8.00
N ASN A 123 -10.33 4.60 8.96
CA ASN A 123 -11.66 5.17 9.04
C ASN A 123 -11.84 6.21 7.94
N GLN A 124 -12.99 6.22 7.27
CA GLN A 124 -13.26 7.16 6.18
C GLN A 124 -13.43 8.62 6.64
N TYR A 125 -13.71 8.83 7.92
CA TYR A 125 -14.02 10.13 8.53
C TYR A 125 -12.97 10.56 9.56
N TYR A 126 -12.31 9.60 10.20
CA TYR A 126 -11.23 9.84 11.17
C TYR A 126 -9.98 9.01 10.84
N PRO A 127 -9.37 9.20 9.66
CA PRO A 127 -8.28 8.36 9.20
C PRO A 127 -6.98 8.61 9.94
N GLU A 128 -6.20 7.55 10.14
CA GLU A 128 -4.80 7.65 10.56
C GLU A 128 -3.91 7.96 9.35
N LEU A 129 -3.69 9.24 9.07
CA LEU A 129 -2.94 9.70 7.90
C LEU A 129 -1.44 9.85 8.18
N VAL A 130 -0.66 9.58 7.15
CA VAL A 130 0.80 9.71 7.12
C VAL A 130 1.18 10.47 5.86
N TYR A 131 1.95 11.55 6.03
CA TYR A 131 2.67 12.26 4.98
C TYR A 131 4.16 11.99 5.16
N ASP A 132 4.76 11.32 4.18
CA ASP A 132 6.12 10.79 4.22
C ASP A 132 6.32 9.88 5.45
N ASN A 133 7.10 10.31 6.45
CA ASN A 133 7.28 9.58 7.72
C ASN A 133 6.63 10.27 8.92
N HIS A 134 5.68 11.18 8.68
CA HIS A 134 4.99 11.94 9.72
C HIS A 134 3.51 11.59 9.76
N THR A 135 3.02 11.22 10.94
CA THR A 135 1.57 11.20 11.19
C THR A 135 1.04 12.62 11.11
N ILE A 136 -0.08 12.79 10.41
CA ILE A 136 -0.75 14.07 10.25
C ILE A 136 -2.24 13.91 10.55
N GLU A 137 -2.89 15.02 10.90
CA GLU A 137 -4.34 15.09 11.02
C GLU A 137 -4.94 15.58 9.70
N PRO A 138 -6.16 15.14 9.34
CA PRO A 138 -6.93 15.74 8.26
C PRO A 138 -7.11 17.27 8.44
N GLU A 139 -7.21 18.00 7.32
CA GLU A 139 -7.42 19.46 7.37
C GLU A 139 -8.81 19.86 7.89
N LYS A 140 -9.78 18.94 7.80
CA LYS A 140 -11.18 19.14 8.22
C LYS A 140 -11.65 17.98 9.07
N ILE A 141 -12.69 18.24 9.86
CA ILE A 141 -13.41 17.18 10.59
C ILE A 141 -14.69 16.74 9.86
N PRO A 142 -15.27 15.58 10.19
CA PRO A 142 -16.48 15.08 9.53
C PRO A 142 -17.67 16.04 9.60
N GLU A 143 -17.78 16.82 10.67
CA GLU A 143 -18.81 17.85 10.85
C GLU A 143 -18.67 19.00 9.83
N GLU A 144 -17.48 19.20 9.27
CA GLU A 144 -17.19 20.14 8.19
C GLU A 144 -17.32 19.50 6.79
N GLY A 145 -17.84 18.28 6.73
CA GLY A 145 -18.06 17.53 5.50
C GLY A 145 -16.88 16.64 5.07
N TYR A 146 -15.88 16.46 5.92
CA TYR A 146 -14.70 15.67 5.58
C TYR A 146 -15.01 14.20 5.27
N HIS A 147 -14.34 13.69 4.24
CA HIS A 147 -14.22 12.27 3.94
C HIS A 147 -12.83 12.03 3.32
N VAL A 148 -12.15 10.93 3.65
CA VAL A 148 -10.76 10.64 3.24
C VAL A 148 -10.52 10.64 1.72
N THR A 149 -11.59 10.55 0.92
CA THR A 149 -11.52 10.68 -0.53
C THR A 149 -11.17 12.09 -1.00
N GLU A 150 -11.43 13.13 -0.20
CA GLU A 150 -10.95 14.50 -0.50
C GLU A 150 -9.42 14.55 -0.57
N ASP A 151 -8.77 13.78 0.31
CA ASP A 151 -7.31 13.72 0.40
C ASP A 151 -6.68 12.76 -0.62
N LEU A 152 -7.34 11.62 -0.89
CA LEU A 152 -6.80 10.57 -1.76
C LEU A 152 -7.27 10.62 -3.23
N GLY A 153 -8.40 11.28 -3.49
CA GLY A 153 -9.13 11.20 -4.76
C GLY A 153 -8.89 12.38 -5.71
N GLY A 154 -8.66 13.58 -5.17
CA GLY A 154 -8.57 14.82 -5.95
C GLY A 154 -9.92 15.29 -6.49
#